data_AF-A0A1H3L8X1-F1
#
_entry.id   AF-A0A1H3L8X1-F1
#
_cell.length_a   1.000
_cell.length_b   1.000
_cell.length_c   1.000
_cell.angle_alpha   90.00
_cell.angle_beta   90.00
_cell.angle_gamma   90.00
#
_symmetry.space_group_name_H-M   'P 1'
#
loop_
_entity.id
_entity.type
_entity.pdbx_description
1 polymer ?
#
loop_
_entity_poly.entity_id
_entity_poly.type
_entity_poly.pdbx_seq_one_letter_code
_entity_poly.pdbx_strand_id
1 'polypeptide(L)'
;MEQSRIDEILSRPYSKELLARDLARLAFVALDGTPRSIPIGIYWNGTEIVMCTAKNARKLPALRRNPAVALTIDTESHPPKVLLIRGEAELDEVDGIPEEYMRWNGTYEMTPEQRAEWEKGVRALYDGMVRVVVKPTWVKLIDFETTLPTAIEELMARQEA
;
A
#
# COMPACT_ATOMS: atom_id res chain seq x y z
N MET A 1 -3.14 -8.65 15.38
CA MET A 1 -1.96 -9.53 15.42
C MET A 1 -0.93 -8.84 16.29
N GLU A 2 -0.14 -9.55 17.10
CA GLU A 2 0.90 -8.91 17.92
C GLU A 2 1.89 -8.14 17.06
N GLN A 3 2.32 -6.96 17.52
CA GLN A 3 3.19 -6.07 16.73
C GLN A 3 4.53 -6.75 16.40
N SER A 4 5.12 -7.49 17.33
CA SER A 4 6.37 -8.24 17.09
C SER A 4 6.24 -9.24 15.93
N ARG A 5 5.07 -9.87 15.77
CA ARG A 5 4.81 -10.78 14.65
C ARG A 5 4.60 -10.04 13.34
N ILE A 6 3.96 -8.87 13.38
CA ILE A 6 3.85 -7.97 12.22
C ILE A 6 5.25 -7.58 11.74
N ASP A 7 6.09 -7.10 12.64
CA ASP A 7 7.44 -6.64 12.34
C ASP A 7 8.31 -7.78 11.79
N GLU A 8 8.22 -8.98 12.39
CA GLU A 8 8.90 -10.17 11.89
C GLU A 8 8.51 -10.46 10.43
N ILE A 9 7.20 -10.52 10.11
CA ILE A 9 6.74 -10.81 8.75
C ILE A 9 7.18 -9.72 7.77
N LEU A 10 7.05 -8.44 8.13
CA LEU A 10 7.44 -7.31 7.27
C LEU A 10 8.96 -7.23 7.07
N SER A 11 9.75 -7.79 7.99
CA SER A 11 11.21 -7.82 7.89
C SER A 11 11.76 -8.91 6.95
N ARG A 12 10.92 -9.85 6.50
CA ARG A 12 11.31 -10.95 5.60
C ARG A 12 11.76 -10.42 4.22
N PRO A 13 12.68 -11.10 3.52
CA PRO A 13 13.20 -10.65 2.22
C PRO A 13 12.09 -10.31 1.22
N TYR A 14 11.17 -11.24 0.96
CA TYR A 14 10.07 -11.00 0.02
C TYR A 14 9.08 -9.92 0.47
N SER A 15 8.85 -9.74 1.77
CA SER A 15 8.05 -8.61 2.25
C SER A 15 8.73 -7.28 1.95
N LYS A 16 10.05 -7.17 2.18
CA LYS A 16 10.83 -5.96 1.87
C LYS A 16 10.84 -5.66 0.38
N GLU A 17 11.02 -6.68 -0.46
CA GLU A 17 10.95 -6.53 -1.91
C GLU A 17 9.58 -6.05 -2.37
N LEU A 18 8.50 -6.61 -1.83
CA LEU A 18 7.13 -6.19 -2.14
C LEU A 18 6.85 -4.75 -1.64
N LEU A 19 7.24 -4.41 -0.41
CA LEU A 19 7.08 -3.06 0.14
C LEU A 19 7.90 -1.98 -0.61
N ALA A 20 8.94 -2.38 -1.33
CA ALA A 20 9.73 -1.50 -2.19
C ALA A 20 9.11 -1.28 -3.58
N ARG A 21 7.98 -1.93 -3.91
CA ARG A 21 7.28 -1.74 -5.19
C ARG A 21 6.44 -0.46 -5.19
N ASP A 22 6.13 0.01 -6.38
CA ASP A 22 5.45 1.29 -6.58
C ASP A 22 3.95 1.24 -6.32
N LEU A 23 3.29 0.09 -6.49
CA LEU A 23 1.83 -0.01 -6.50
C LEU A 23 1.32 -1.07 -5.53
N ALA A 24 0.24 -0.71 -4.82
CA ALA A 24 -0.63 -1.65 -4.13
C ALA A 24 -2.04 -1.61 -4.72
N ARG A 25 -2.82 -2.65 -4.43
CA ARG A 25 -4.27 -2.67 -4.62
C ARG A 25 -4.91 -2.33 -3.27
N LEU A 26 -5.48 -1.13 -3.16
CA LEU A 26 -6.17 -0.66 -1.96
C LEU A 26 -7.64 -1.03 -2.04
N ALA A 27 -8.11 -1.77 -1.04
CA ALA A 27 -9.52 -2.06 -0.81
C ALA A 27 -10.07 -1.23 0.36
N PHE A 28 -11.24 -0.64 0.15
CA PHE A 28 -11.95 0.17 1.15
C PHE A 28 -13.47 0.10 0.93
N VAL A 29 -14.25 0.52 1.93
CA VAL A 29 -15.72 0.57 1.84
C VAL A 29 -16.14 1.96 1.34
N ALA A 30 -16.87 2.04 0.23
CA ALA A 30 -17.42 3.29 -0.28
C ALA A 30 -18.59 3.83 0.56
N LEU A 31 -19.00 5.07 0.29
CA LEU A 31 -20.11 5.72 0.99
C LEU A 31 -21.46 5.00 0.83
N ASP A 32 -21.64 4.24 -0.26
CA ASP A 32 -22.80 3.39 -0.53
C ASP A 32 -22.73 2.03 0.19
N GLY A 33 -21.67 1.77 0.96
CA GLY A 33 -21.43 0.50 1.67
C GLY A 33 -20.82 -0.60 0.80
N THR A 34 -20.61 -0.35 -0.51
CA THR A 34 -20.02 -1.35 -1.42
C THR A 34 -18.49 -1.35 -1.33
N PRO A 35 -17.83 -2.50 -1.56
CA PRO A 35 -16.37 -2.54 -1.62
C PRO A 35 -15.86 -1.83 -2.87
N ARG A 36 -14.76 -1.09 -2.73
CA ARG A 36 -13.97 -0.55 -3.84
C ARG A 36 -12.57 -1.13 -3.76
N SER A 37 -11.98 -1.39 -4.92
CA SER A 37 -10.60 -1.80 -5.07
C SER A 37 -9.96 -0.97 -6.18
N ILE A 38 -8.83 -0.32 -5.88
CA ILE A 38 -8.13 0.55 -6.83
C ILE A 38 -6.61 0.33 -6.75
N PRO A 39 -5.88 0.44 -7.86
CA PRO A 39 -4.44 0.59 -7.80
C PRO A 39 -4.08 1.96 -7.21
N ILE A 40 -3.03 2.02 -6.40
CA ILE A 40 -2.55 3.27 -5.80
C ILE A 40 -1.03 3.21 -5.57
N GLY A 41 -0.36 4.34 -5.82
CA GLY A 41 1.04 4.55 -5.49
C GLY A 41 1.28 4.45 -4.00
N ILE A 42 2.28 3.68 -3.59
CA ILE A 42 2.64 3.49 -2.18
C ILE A 42 4.07 3.94 -1.91
N TYR A 43 4.32 4.31 -0.66
CA TYR A 43 5.64 4.51 -0.09
C TYR A 43 5.70 3.84 1.28
N TRP A 44 6.67 2.95 1.49
CA TRP A 44 6.94 2.35 2.80
C TRP A 44 7.98 3.17 3.55
N ASN A 45 7.61 3.76 4.69
CA ASN A 45 8.52 4.59 5.50
C ASN A 45 9.32 3.80 6.55
N GLY A 46 9.15 2.47 6.62
CA GLY A 46 9.74 1.60 7.64
C GLY A 46 8.74 1.11 8.69
N THR A 47 7.61 1.81 8.85
CA THR A 47 6.58 1.48 9.84
C THR A 47 5.15 1.55 9.29
N GLU A 48 4.93 2.39 8.28
CA GLU A 48 3.62 2.69 7.72
C GLU A 48 3.67 2.73 6.19
N ILE A 49 2.53 2.46 5.58
CA ILE A 49 2.32 2.64 4.14
C ILE A 49 1.68 4.01 3.94
N VAL A 50 2.35 4.87 3.19
CA VAL A 50 1.88 6.21 2.87
C VAL A 50 1.42 6.24 1.41
N MET A 51 0.20 6.73 1.19
CA MET A 51 -0.34 6.97 -0.14
C MET A 51 -0.78 8.42 -0.25
N CYS A 52 -0.17 9.18 -1.17
CA CYS A 52 -0.49 10.60 -1.35
C CYS A 52 -1.60 10.79 -2.38
N THR A 53 -2.58 11.64 -2.11
CA THR A 53 -3.69 11.91 -3.01
C THR A 53 -4.15 13.37 -2.97
N ALA A 54 -4.86 13.81 -4.00
CA ALA A 54 -5.42 15.15 -4.05
C ALA A 54 -6.51 15.35 -2.99
N LYS A 55 -6.65 16.56 -2.45
CA LYS A 55 -7.65 16.92 -1.41
C LYS A 55 -9.10 16.64 -1.82
N ASN A 56 -9.40 16.55 -3.12
CA ASN A 56 -10.73 16.25 -3.65
C ASN A 56 -10.96 14.76 -4.00
N ALA A 57 -10.03 13.85 -3.65
CA ALA A 57 -10.14 12.45 -4.00
C ALA A 57 -11.40 11.80 -3.39
N ARG A 58 -12.18 11.09 -4.22
CA ARG A 58 -13.47 10.48 -3.84
C ARG A 58 -13.40 9.46 -2.72
N LYS A 59 -12.21 8.89 -2.48
CA LYS A 59 -11.97 7.93 -1.39
C LYS A 59 -11.92 8.62 -0.02
N LEU A 60 -11.57 9.91 0.07
CA LEU A 60 -11.35 10.58 1.35
C LEU A 60 -12.62 10.63 2.21
N PRO A 61 -13.81 11.02 1.71
CA PRO A 61 -15.03 10.96 2.53
C PRO A 61 -15.37 9.53 2.99
N ALA A 62 -15.07 8.52 2.15
CA ALA A 62 -15.31 7.13 2.49
C ALA A 62 -14.39 6.65 3.61
N LEU A 63 -13.10 6.96 3.52
CA LEU A 63 -12.09 6.65 4.55
C LEU A 63 -12.35 7.40 5.87
N ARG A 64 -12.84 8.64 5.82
CA ARG A 64 -13.28 9.36 7.03
C ARG A 64 -14.43 8.66 7.75
N ARG A 65 -15.36 8.06 6.99
CA ARG A 65 -16.52 7.35 7.55
C ARG A 65 -16.14 5.96 8.05
N ASN A 66 -15.26 5.27 7.35
CA ASN A 66 -14.77 3.95 7.71
C ASN A 66 -13.27 3.84 7.37
N PRO A 67 -12.37 3.94 8.36
CA PRO A 67 -10.94 3.93 8.13
C PRO A 67 -10.40 2.53 7.83
N ALA A 68 -11.18 1.46 8.02
CA ALA A 68 -10.71 0.10 7.79
C ALA A 68 -10.38 -0.13 6.31
N VAL A 69 -9.14 -0.56 6.06
CA VAL A 69 -8.62 -0.82 4.70
C VAL A 69 -7.86 -2.14 4.64
N ALA A 70 -7.75 -2.68 3.42
CA ALA A 70 -6.83 -3.75 3.10
C ALA A 70 -5.97 -3.36 1.91
N LEU A 71 -4.71 -3.80 1.91
CA LEU A 71 -3.79 -3.64 0.79
C LEU A 71 -3.25 -5.00 0.35
N THR A 72 -3.13 -5.17 -0.96
CA THR A 72 -2.38 -6.26 -1.57
C THR A 72 -1.22 -5.68 -2.37
N ILE A 73 -0.02 -6.19 -2.13
CA ILE A 73 1.15 -5.96 -2.95
C ILE A 73 1.61 -7.32 -3.49
N ASP A 74 1.62 -7.48 -4.80
CA ASP A 74 1.85 -8.76 -5.45
C ASP A 74 2.72 -8.66 -6.70
N THR A 75 3.20 -9.81 -7.15
CA THR A 75 3.83 -10.01 -8.44
C THR A 75 2.99 -10.91 -9.33
N GLU A 76 3.08 -10.69 -10.63
CA GLU A 76 2.37 -11.48 -11.66
C GLU A 76 3.18 -12.73 -12.10
N SER A 77 4.35 -12.96 -11.50
CA SER A 77 5.22 -14.14 -11.74
C SER A 77 4.66 -15.41 -11.10
N HIS A 78 5.11 -16.59 -11.55
CA HIS A 78 4.69 -17.89 -10.98
C HIS A 78 5.90 -18.63 -10.35
N PRO A 79 5.83 -19.03 -9.06
CA PRO A 79 4.77 -18.71 -8.11
C PRO A 79 4.74 -17.20 -7.75
N PRO A 80 3.55 -16.63 -7.48
CA PRO A 80 3.45 -15.22 -7.14
C PRO A 80 3.97 -14.99 -5.72
N LYS A 81 4.54 -13.81 -5.48
CA LYS A 81 4.79 -13.32 -4.12
C LYS A 81 3.67 -12.37 -3.78
N VAL A 82 3.05 -12.54 -2.61
CA VAL A 82 1.88 -11.76 -2.19
C VAL A 82 2.04 -11.31 -0.75
N LEU A 83 1.94 -10.00 -0.53
CA LEU A 83 1.88 -9.39 0.79
C LEU A 83 0.49 -8.81 0.99
N LEU A 84 -0.25 -9.41 1.93
CA LEU A 84 -1.59 -8.99 2.33
C LEU A 84 -1.48 -8.18 3.63
N ILE A 85 -2.07 -7.00 3.65
CA ILE A 85 -1.98 -6.06 4.78
C ILE A 85 -3.39 -5.58 5.11
N ARG A 86 -3.70 -5.46 6.40
CA ARG A 86 -4.89 -4.76 6.89
C ARG A 86 -4.48 -3.70 7.90
N GLY A 87 -5.25 -2.64 7.99
CA GLY A 87 -5.01 -1.55 8.93
C GLY A 87 -6.14 -0.55 8.92
N GLU A 88 -5.92 0.55 9.63
CA GLU A 88 -6.79 1.73 9.61
C GLU A 88 -6.06 2.86 8.90
N ALA A 89 -6.77 3.58 8.05
CA ALA A 89 -6.27 4.73 7.32
C ALA A 89 -6.44 6.00 8.17
N GLU A 90 -5.31 6.62 8.51
CA GLU A 90 -5.25 7.99 8.98
C GLU A 90 -5.13 8.94 7.78
N LEU A 91 -5.87 10.05 7.83
CA LEU A 91 -5.88 11.05 6.77
C LEU A 91 -5.20 12.30 7.28
N ASP A 92 -3.97 12.52 6.82
CA ASP A 92 -3.16 13.66 7.20
C ASP A 92 -3.09 14.66 6.05
N GLU A 93 -3.75 15.80 6.20
CA GLU A 93 -3.75 16.88 5.21
C GLU A 93 -2.51 17.73 5.37
N VAL A 94 -1.75 17.91 4.28
CA VAL A 94 -0.52 18.70 4.28
C VAL A 94 -0.56 19.81 3.25
N ASP A 95 0.14 20.90 3.54
CA ASP A 95 0.37 21.99 2.61
C ASP A 95 1.44 21.59 1.58
N GLY A 96 1.19 21.90 0.30
CA GLY A 96 2.08 21.53 -0.80
C GLY A 96 2.17 20.03 -1.07
N ILE A 97 3.32 19.60 -1.59
CA ILE A 97 3.54 18.24 -2.10
C ILE A 97 4.40 17.45 -1.11
N PRO A 98 3.90 16.33 -0.54
CA PRO A 98 4.69 15.46 0.32
C PRO A 98 5.93 14.90 -0.40
N GLU A 99 7.02 14.67 0.35
CA GLU A 99 8.22 14.02 -0.21
C GLU A 99 7.93 12.62 -0.72
N GLU A 100 7.04 11.88 -0.04
CA GLU A 100 6.61 10.53 -0.39
C GLU A 100 5.98 10.50 -1.80
N TYR A 101 5.22 11.54 -2.16
CA TYR A 101 4.68 11.68 -3.52
C TYR A 101 5.81 11.85 -4.54
N MET A 102 6.80 12.70 -4.25
CA MET A 102 7.91 12.94 -5.17
C MET A 102 8.84 11.74 -5.34
N ARG A 103 9.03 10.94 -4.28
CA ARG A 103 9.82 9.69 -4.30
C ARG A 103 9.15 8.62 -5.16
N TRP A 104 7.85 8.39 -4.96
CA TRP A 104 7.10 7.41 -5.75
C TRP A 104 7.15 7.75 -7.25
N ASN A 105 6.86 8.99 -7.63
CA ASN A 105 6.96 9.42 -9.04
C ASN A 105 8.41 9.45 -9.58
N GLY A 106 9.40 9.26 -8.72
CA GLY A 106 10.81 9.14 -9.12
C GLY A 106 11.13 7.86 -9.91
N THR A 107 10.22 6.88 -9.92
CA THR A 107 10.40 5.65 -10.72
C THR A 107 9.97 5.80 -12.18
N TYR A 108 9.33 6.91 -12.55
CA TYR A 108 9.03 7.19 -13.95
C TYR A 108 10.30 7.49 -14.74
N GLU A 109 10.43 6.84 -15.90
CA GLU A 109 11.49 7.13 -16.86
C GLU A 109 11.25 8.52 -17.47
N MET A 110 12.03 9.51 -17.02
CA MET A 110 11.98 10.90 -17.48
C MET A 110 13.41 11.42 -17.69
N THR A 111 13.63 12.22 -18.73
CA THR A 111 14.86 13.03 -18.82
C THR A 111 14.87 14.10 -17.72
N PRO A 112 16.03 14.68 -17.37
CA PRO A 112 16.10 15.78 -16.41
C PRO A 112 15.17 16.95 -16.74
N GLU A 113 15.03 17.29 -18.03
CA GLU A 113 14.15 18.36 -18.52
C GLU A 113 12.67 18.00 -18.32
N GLN A 114 12.27 16.79 -18.71
CA GLN A 114 10.91 16.29 -18.51
C GLN A 114 10.55 16.26 -17.02
N ARG A 115 11.48 15.84 -16.16
CA ARG A 115 11.29 15.84 -14.71
C ARG A 115 11.06 17.26 -14.18
N ALA A 116 11.88 18.23 -14.59
CA ALA A 116 11.74 19.61 -14.17
C ALA A 116 10.42 20.24 -14.61
N GLU A 117 9.96 19.94 -15.83
CA GLU A 117 8.64 20.38 -16.33
C GLU A 117 7.49 19.74 -15.56
N TRP A 118 7.57 18.42 -15.35
CA TRP A 118 6.57 17.68 -14.57
C TRP A 118 6.45 18.21 -13.15
N GLU A 119 7.56 18.46 -12.45
CA GLU A 119 7.54 19.02 -11.09
C GLU A 119 6.89 20.40 -11.04
N LYS A 120 7.12 21.26 -12.05
CA LYS A 120 6.42 22.54 -12.16
C LYS A 120 4.92 22.33 -12.31
N GLY A 121 4.51 21.40 -13.17
CA GLY A 121 3.10 21.03 -13.37
C GLY A 121 2.43 20.54 -12.08
N VAL A 122 3.10 19.65 -11.34
CA VAL A 122 2.62 19.14 -10.04
C VAL A 122 2.43 20.26 -9.03
N ARG A 123 3.44 21.14 -8.88
CA ARG A 123 3.38 22.27 -7.93
C ARG A 123 2.36 23.34 -8.33
N ALA A 124 2.07 23.47 -9.62
CA ALA A 124 1.01 24.37 -10.11
C ALA A 124 -0.39 23.77 -9.93
N LEU A 125 -0.51 22.43 -9.99
CA LEU A 125 -1.80 21.74 -9.91
C LEU A 125 -2.31 21.57 -8.48
N TYR A 126 -1.43 21.30 -7.52
CA TYR A 126 -1.82 21.00 -6.14
C TYR A 126 -1.32 22.07 -5.17
N ASP A 127 -2.26 22.70 -4.47
CA ASP A 127 -2.00 23.59 -3.33
C ASP A 127 -1.74 22.83 -2.02
N GLY A 128 -2.13 21.56 -1.97
CA GLY A 128 -1.81 20.60 -0.94
C GLY A 128 -2.31 19.20 -1.28
N MET A 129 -1.97 18.24 -0.44
CA MET A 129 -2.36 16.85 -0.60
C MET A 129 -2.84 16.25 0.72
N VAL A 130 -3.42 15.06 0.64
CA VAL A 130 -3.70 14.22 1.81
C VAL A 130 -2.82 12.99 1.74
N ARG A 131 -2.06 12.75 2.81
CA ARG A 131 -1.38 11.49 3.08
C ARG A 131 -2.38 10.54 3.71
N VAL A 132 -2.68 9.46 3.01
CA VAL A 132 -3.42 8.32 3.57
C VAL A 132 -2.37 7.39 4.17
N VAL A 133 -2.27 7.39 5.49
CA VAL A 133 -1.26 6.64 6.24
C VAL A 133 -1.90 5.40 6.83
N VAL A 134 -1.32 4.23 6.58
CA VAL A 134 -1.82 2.96 7.09
C VAL A 134 -0.75 2.29 7.93
N LYS A 135 -1.02 2.19 9.23
CA LYS A 135 -0.26 1.32 10.14
C LYS A 135 -0.82 -0.12 10.06
N PRO A 136 0.00 -1.12 9.70
CA PRO A 136 -0.47 -2.50 9.64
C PRO A 136 -0.93 -3.02 11.02
N THR A 137 -2.11 -3.63 11.08
CA THR A 137 -2.66 -4.33 12.26
C THR A 137 -2.74 -5.85 12.06
N TRP A 138 -2.61 -6.28 10.81
CA TRP A 138 -2.50 -7.67 10.38
C TRP A 138 -1.73 -7.74 9.06
N VAL A 139 -0.89 -8.76 8.91
CA VAL A 139 -0.07 -8.99 7.72
C VAL A 139 0.00 -10.48 7.43
N LYS A 140 0.00 -10.86 6.15
CA LYS A 140 0.38 -12.20 5.70
C LYS A 140 1.24 -12.11 4.46
N LEU A 141 2.41 -12.76 4.52
CA LEU A 141 3.21 -13.08 3.35
C LEU A 141 2.78 -14.46 2.81
N ILE A 142 2.69 -14.58 1.49
CA ILE A 142 2.57 -15.84 0.76
C ILE A 142 3.67 -15.83 -0.29
N ASP A 143 4.64 -16.72 -0.16
CA ASP A 143 5.79 -16.83 -1.05
C ASP A 143 5.94 -18.20 -1.71
N PHE A 144 5.13 -19.19 -1.33
CA PHE A 144 5.19 -20.58 -1.80
C PHE A 144 6.52 -21.30 -1.52
N GLU A 145 7.34 -20.75 -0.64
CA GLU A 145 8.63 -21.32 -0.23
C GLU A 145 8.65 -21.53 1.29
N THR A 146 8.34 -20.47 2.04
CA THR A 146 8.32 -20.45 3.51
C THR A 146 6.91 -20.28 4.07
N THR A 147 5.98 -19.79 3.26
CA THR A 147 4.59 -19.50 3.62
C THR A 147 3.65 -19.85 2.48
N LEU A 148 2.52 -20.47 2.84
CA LEU A 148 1.51 -20.89 1.88
C LEU A 148 0.17 -20.20 2.16
N PRO A 149 -0.78 -20.24 1.21
CA PRO A 149 -2.17 -19.90 1.54
C PRO A 149 -2.66 -20.78 2.70
N THR A 150 -3.40 -20.21 3.66
CA THR A 150 -3.75 -20.93 4.92
C THR A 150 -4.54 -22.19 4.64
N ALA A 151 -5.44 -22.16 3.65
CA ALA A 151 -6.19 -23.33 3.24
C ALA A 151 -5.29 -24.49 2.76
N ILE A 152 -4.14 -24.19 2.13
CA ILE A 152 -3.19 -25.22 1.68
C ILE A 152 -2.39 -25.77 2.87
N GLU A 153 -1.94 -24.90 3.79
CA GLU A 153 -1.26 -25.31 5.03
C GLU A 153 -2.14 -26.28 5.84
N GLU A 154 -3.43 -25.97 5.99
CA GLU A 154 -4.40 -26.82 6.68
C GLU A 154 -4.61 -28.17 5.99
N LEU A 155 -4.64 -28.21 4.65
CA LEU A 155 -4.80 -29.45 3.90
C LEU A 155 -3.57 -30.35 4.00
N MET A 156 -2.37 -29.78 3.93
CA MET A 156 -1.11 -30.52 4.10
C MET A 156 -1.01 -31.14 5.50
N ALA A 157 -1.32 -30.36 6.54
CA ALA A 157 -1.32 -30.86 7.92
C ALA A 157 -2.31 -32.02 8.13
N ARG A 158 -3.46 -32.01 7.45
CA ARG A 158 -4.43 -33.12 7.49
C ARG A 158 -3.96 -34.38 6.76
N GLN A 159 -3.10 -34.24 5.75
CA GLN A 159 -2.54 -35.37 5.02
C GLN A 159 -1.43 -36.09 5.80
N GLU A 160 -0.73 -35.35 6.65
CA GLU A 160 0.37 -35.85 7.49
C GLU A 160 -0.10 -36.47 8.83
N ALA A 161 -1.37 -36.27 9.21
CA ALA A 161 -1.99 -36.79 10.42
C ALA A 161 -2.64 -38.17 10.22
#